data_AF-A0A9D6UYY7-F1
#
_entry.id   AF-A0A9D6UYY7-F1
#
_cell.length_a   1.000
_cell.length_b   1.000
_cell.length_c   1.000
_cell.angle_alpha   90.00
_cell.angle_beta   90.00
_cell.angle_gamma   90.00
#
_symmetry.space_group_name_H-M   'P 1'
#
loop_
_entity.id
_entity.type
_entity.pdbx_description
1 polymer ?
#
loop_
_entity_poly.entity_id
_entity_poly.type
_entity_poly.pdbx_seq_one_letter_code
_entity_poly.pdbx_strand_id
1 'polypeptide(L)'
;MDSELREMRLQGIGKWLEERRVGQAFQPAFCFPELRPFSKDDYEAVAVYKRRLPHWELPGATYFVTFRVHKRLGKILEKPALASVVEEASWFGHSERYVLQAYVIMFDQVHLL
;
A
#
# COMPACT_ATOMS: atom_id res chain seq x y z
N MET A 1 -30.06 11.04 10.02
CA MET A 1 -29.47 9.96 9.22
C MET A 1 -27.99 10.16 8.90
N ASP A 2 -27.59 11.13 8.06
CA ASP A 2 -26.15 11.26 7.66
C ASP A 2 -25.26 11.80 8.79
N SER A 3 -25.82 12.66 9.64
CA SER A 3 -25.17 13.17 10.87
C SER A 3 -24.92 12.07 11.91
N GLU A 4 -25.91 11.21 12.11
CA GLU A 4 -25.85 10.13 13.12
C GLU A 4 -24.85 9.05 12.71
N LEU A 5 -24.81 8.69 11.42
CA LEU A 5 -23.80 7.76 10.89
C LEU A 5 -22.38 8.33 11.02
N ARG A 6 -22.21 9.64 10.83
CA ARG A 6 -20.93 10.33 11.04
C ARG A 6 -20.52 10.33 12.51
N GLU A 7 -21.45 10.59 13.42
CA GLU A 7 -21.21 10.54 14.87
C GLU A 7 -20.87 9.14 15.35
N MET A 8 -21.62 8.12 14.94
CA MET A 8 -21.34 6.72 15.27
C MET A 8 -19.97 6.29 14.75
N ARG A 9 -19.57 6.74 13.56
CA ARG A 9 -18.26 6.44 12.98
C ARG A 9 -17.13 7.13 13.73
N LEU A 10 -17.32 8.39 14.14
CA LEU A 10 -16.35 9.13 14.95
C LEU A 10 -16.20 8.54 16.36
N GLN A 11 -17.31 8.11 16.98
CA GLN A 11 -17.29 7.41 18.26
C GLN A 11 -16.61 6.04 18.15
N GLY A 12 -16.87 5.30 17.07
CA GLY A 12 -16.20 4.03 16.79
C GLY A 12 -14.69 4.20 16.57
N ILE A 13 -14.28 5.24 15.84
CA ILE A 13 -12.85 5.58 15.66
C ILE A 13 -12.21 6.03 16.97
N GLY A 14 -12.89 6.86 17.76
CA GLY A 14 -12.39 7.33 19.06
C GLY A 14 -12.15 6.17 20.03
N LYS A 15 -13.15 5.30 20.19
CA LYS A 15 -13.03 4.08 21.01
C LYS A 15 -11.92 3.16 20.50
N TRP A 16 -11.81 2.98 19.19
CA TRP A 16 -10.76 2.18 18.56
C TRP A 16 -9.35 2.78 18.74
N LEU A 17 -9.23 4.11 18.77
CA LEU A 17 -7.98 4.81 19.05
C LEU A 17 -7.59 4.75 20.53
N GLU A 18 -8.56 4.78 21.45
CA GLU A 18 -8.34 4.64 22.89
C GLU A 18 -7.92 3.22 23.29
N GLU A 19 -8.50 2.19 22.65
CA GLU A 19 -8.12 0.79 22.83
C GLU A 19 -6.74 0.47 22.25
N ARG A 20 -6.28 1.26 21.27
CA ARG A 20 -4.92 1.17 20.75
C ARG A 20 -3.95 1.85 21.71
N ARG A 21 -2.97 1.09 22.19
CA ARG A 21 -1.74 1.65 22.77
C ARG A 21 -0.98 2.43 21.68
N VAL A 22 -1.32 3.70 21.50
CA VAL A 22 -0.56 4.64 20.66
C VAL A 22 0.84 4.74 21.26
N GLY A 23 1.84 4.19 20.56
CA GLY A 23 3.22 4.12 21.04
C GLY A 23 3.97 2.86 20.60
N GLN A 24 3.28 1.78 20.22
CA GLN A 24 3.94 0.65 19.56
C GLN A 24 4.03 0.96 18.06
N ALA A 25 5.23 1.31 17.59
CA ALA A 25 5.51 1.39 16.16
C ALA A 25 5.01 0.10 15.49
N PHE A 26 4.42 0.21 14.29
CA PHE A 26 4.16 -0.97 13.45
C PHE A 26 5.46 -1.78 13.40
N GLN A 27 5.44 -3.01 13.93
CA GLN A 27 6.58 -3.92 13.94
C GLN A 27 6.44 -4.82 12.71
N PRO A 28 6.98 -4.45 11.53
CA PRO A 28 6.90 -5.27 10.32
C PRO A 28 7.43 -6.70 10.54
N ALA A 29 8.36 -6.86 11.51
CA ALA A 29 9.07 -8.10 11.79
C ALA A 29 8.20 -9.30 12.23
N PHE A 30 6.98 -9.09 12.76
CA PHE A 30 6.17 -10.20 13.26
C PHE A 30 5.19 -10.80 12.24
N CYS A 31 4.88 -10.07 11.16
CA CYS A 31 3.93 -10.56 10.15
C CYS A 31 4.61 -11.27 8.98
N PHE A 32 5.91 -11.05 8.78
CA PHE A 32 6.70 -11.66 7.71
C PHE A 32 8.09 -12.04 8.23
N PRO A 33 8.28 -13.25 8.78
CA PRO A 33 9.54 -13.67 9.40
C PRO A 33 10.72 -13.69 8.42
N GLU A 34 10.44 -13.81 7.12
CA GLU A 34 11.40 -13.68 6.02
C GLU A 34 11.85 -12.24 5.74
N LEU A 35 11.15 -11.21 6.23
CA LEU A 35 11.57 -9.82 6.05
C LEU A 35 12.66 -9.45 7.07
N ARG A 36 13.86 -9.23 6.56
CA ARG A 36 14.93 -8.57 7.32
C ARG A 36 14.93 -7.07 7.08
N PRO A 37 15.44 -6.26 8.03
CA PRO A 37 15.71 -4.85 7.79
C PRO A 37 16.64 -4.63 6.60
N PHE A 38 16.41 -3.52 5.89
CA PHE A 38 17.29 -3.05 4.82
C PHE A 38 18.63 -2.60 5.44
N SER A 39 19.73 -3.16 4.96
CA SER A 39 21.09 -2.90 5.46
C SER A 39 21.80 -1.85 4.61
N LYS A 40 23.01 -1.44 5.03
CA LYS A 40 23.86 -0.56 4.22
C LYS A 40 24.28 -1.24 2.90
N ASP A 41 24.63 -2.52 2.96
CA ASP A 41 25.06 -3.30 1.79
C ASP A 41 23.95 -3.37 0.73
N ASP A 42 22.67 -3.38 1.15
CA ASP A 42 21.54 -3.34 0.23
C ASP A 42 21.50 -2.04 -0.57
N TYR A 43 21.80 -0.88 0.04
CA TYR A 43 21.85 0.39 -0.68
C TYR A 43 22.94 0.41 -1.76
N GLU A 44 24.07 -0.26 -1.50
CA GLU A 44 25.17 -0.37 -2.45
C GLU A 44 24.87 -1.37 -3.57
N ALA A 45 24.01 -2.38 -3.29
CA ALA A 45 23.62 -3.42 -4.23
C ALA A 45 22.40 -3.09 -5.11
N VAL A 46 21.56 -2.12 -4.71
CA VAL A 46 20.38 -1.70 -5.50
C VAL A 46 20.83 -1.20 -6.87
N ALA A 47 20.30 -1.82 -7.93
CA ALA A 47 20.42 -1.29 -9.28
C ALA A 47 19.49 -0.08 -9.44
N VAL A 48 20.09 1.10 -9.57
CA VAL A 48 19.36 2.35 -9.83
C VAL A 48 19.52 2.72 -11.30
N TYR A 49 18.41 2.81 -12.03
CA TYR A 49 18.41 3.27 -13.41
C TYR A 49 17.16 4.10 -13.73
N LYS A 50 17.19 4.82 -14.87
CA LYS A 50 16.11 5.71 -15.29
C LYS A 50 15.56 5.26 -16.65
N ARG A 51 14.24 5.03 -16.71
CA ARG A 51 13.48 4.96 -17.97
C ARG A 51 12.53 6.15 -18.02
N ARG A 52 11.22 5.90 -18.04
CA ARG A 52 10.20 6.95 -17.89
C ARG A 52 10.04 7.39 -16.43
N LEU A 53 10.45 6.55 -15.49
CA LEU A 53 10.49 6.81 -14.05
C LEU A 53 11.81 6.28 -13.47
N PRO A 54 12.22 6.75 -12.27
CA PRO A 54 13.30 6.13 -11.52
C PRO A 54 12.93 4.69 -11.14
N HIS A 55 13.82 3.76 -11.44
CA HIS A 55 13.70 2.34 -11.09
C HIS A 55 14.78 2.00 -10.07
N TRP A 56 14.36 1.40 -8.95
CA TRP A 56 15.22 0.80 -7.93
C TRP A 56 14.93 -0.68 -7.92
N GLU A 57 15.97 -1.49 -8.16
CA GLU A 57 15.82 -2.92 -8.30
C GLU A 57 16.90 -3.64 -7.48
N LEU A 58 16.45 -4.34 -6.46
CA LEU A 58 17.20 -5.27 -5.64
C LEU A 58 16.49 -6.63 -5.71
N PRO A 59 17.12 -7.66 -6.30
CA PRO A 59 16.52 -8.99 -6.40
C PRO A 59 16.12 -9.55 -5.04
N GLY A 60 14.90 -10.09 -4.95
CA GLY A 60 14.36 -10.68 -3.71
C GLY A 60 13.90 -9.68 -2.65
N ALA A 61 14.06 -8.37 -2.88
CA ALA A 61 13.53 -7.36 -1.97
C ALA A 61 12.01 -7.21 -2.09
N THR A 62 11.37 -6.87 -0.97
CA THR A 62 9.95 -6.53 -0.90
C THR A 62 9.80 -5.00 -0.89
N TYR A 63 8.85 -4.47 -1.67
CA TYR A 63 8.65 -3.04 -1.83
C TYR A 63 7.26 -2.64 -1.39
N PHE A 64 7.16 -1.60 -0.58
CA PHE A 64 5.88 -0.93 -0.36
C PHE A 64 5.69 0.15 -1.42
N VAL A 65 4.75 -0.06 -2.34
CA VAL A 65 4.48 0.84 -3.46
C VAL A 65 3.17 1.58 -3.24
N THR A 66 3.18 2.90 -3.40
CA THR A 66 1.97 3.73 -3.37
C THR A 66 1.88 4.58 -4.61
N PHE A 67 0.72 4.56 -5.27
CA PHE A 67 0.40 5.48 -6.35
C PHE A 67 -1.01 6.04 -6.20
N ARG A 68 -1.27 7.19 -6.84
CA ARG A 68 -2.54 7.90 -6.72
C ARG A 68 -3.13 8.20 -8.08
N VAL A 69 -4.46 8.24 -8.10
CA VAL A 69 -5.24 8.76 -9.22
C VAL A 69 -4.86 10.22 -9.44
N HIS A 70 -4.73 10.61 -10.70
CA HIS A 70 -4.46 12.00 -11.05
C HIS A 70 -5.60 12.91 -10.56
N LYS A 71 -5.28 14.04 -9.92
CA LYS A 71 -6.26 14.92 -9.22
C LYS A 71 -7.49 15.28 -10.06
N ARG A 72 -7.33 15.43 -11.38
CA ARG A 72 -8.43 15.76 -12.32
C ARG A 72 -9.51 14.69 -12.43
N LEU A 73 -9.19 13.44 -12.09
CA LEU A 73 -10.13 12.32 -12.14
C LEU A 73 -10.86 12.12 -10.79
N GLY A 74 -10.41 12.82 -9.73
CA GLY A 74 -11.05 12.77 -8.41
C GLY A 74 -11.07 11.35 -7.83
N LYS A 75 -12.21 10.98 -7.24
CA LYS A 75 -12.43 9.71 -6.54
C LYS A 75 -12.91 8.60 -7.46
N ILE A 76 -12.30 8.48 -8.64
CA ILE A 76 -12.82 7.62 -9.71
C ILE A 76 -12.88 6.13 -9.33
N LEU A 77 -12.07 5.70 -8.36
CA LEU A 77 -12.02 4.32 -7.88
C LEU A 77 -13.15 3.98 -6.88
N GLU A 78 -14.02 4.92 -6.53
CA GLU A 78 -15.30 4.59 -5.86
C GLU A 78 -16.19 3.72 -6.75
N LYS A 79 -16.00 3.77 -8.08
CA LYS A 79 -16.71 2.91 -9.02
C LYS A 79 -16.08 1.52 -9.00
N PRO A 80 -16.80 0.45 -8.56
CA PRO A 80 -16.21 -0.88 -8.41
C PRO A 80 -15.63 -1.44 -9.72
N ALA A 81 -16.27 -1.13 -10.86
CA ALA A 81 -15.78 -1.54 -12.17
C ALA A 81 -14.38 -0.99 -12.49
N LEU A 82 -14.04 0.22 -12.02
CA LEU A 82 -12.73 0.82 -12.25
C LEU A 82 -11.70 0.33 -11.22
N ALA A 83 -12.12 0.10 -9.97
CA ALA A 83 -11.27 -0.55 -8.98
C ALA A 83 -10.85 -1.98 -9.44
N SER A 84 -11.78 -2.76 -10.02
CA SER A 84 -11.49 -4.10 -10.57
C SER A 84 -10.43 -4.07 -11.66
N VAL A 85 -10.47 -3.08 -12.56
CA VAL A 85 -9.45 -2.94 -13.61
C VAL A 85 -8.06 -2.69 -13.02
N VAL A 86 -7.97 -1.89 -11.96
CA VAL A 86 -6.69 -1.63 -11.27
C VAL A 86 -6.21 -2.86 -10.52
N GLU A 87 -7.11 -3.59 -9.89
CA GLU A 87 -6.83 -4.87 -9.24
C GLU A 87 -6.29 -5.91 -10.24
N GLU A 88 -7.01 -6.15 -11.34
CA GLU A 88 -6.60 -7.08 -12.41
C GLU A 88 -5.24 -6.68 -13.03
N ALA A 89 -5.03 -5.38 -13.27
CA ALA A 89 -3.74 -4.89 -13.75
C ALA A 89 -2.60 -5.10 -12.74
N SER A 90 -2.90 -5.05 -11.44
CA SER A 90 -1.93 -5.36 -10.38
C SER A 90 -1.63 -6.86 -10.33
N TRP A 91 -2.61 -7.71 -10.60
CA TRP A 91 -2.44 -9.16 -10.70
C TRP A 91 -1.71 -9.60 -11.97
N PHE A 92 -1.78 -8.84 -13.06
CA PHE A 92 -1.12 -9.17 -14.33
C PHE A 92 0.40 -9.39 -14.21
N GLY A 93 1.08 -8.77 -13.24
CA GLY A 93 2.51 -8.99 -12.99
C GLY A 93 2.83 -10.07 -11.96
N HIS A 94 1.82 -10.62 -11.28
CA HIS A 94 2.00 -11.57 -10.18
C HIS A 94 2.61 -12.87 -10.69
N SER A 95 3.60 -13.39 -9.96
CA SER A 95 4.36 -14.63 -10.26
C SER A 95 5.21 -14.61 -11.54
N GLU A 96 5.23 -13.50 -12.28
CA GLU A 96 6.12 -13.32 -13.43
C GLU A 96 7.16 -12.21 -13.17
N ARG A 97 6.72 -11.05 -12.71
CA ARG A 97 7.57 -9.85 -12.50
C ARG A 97 7.75 -9.51 -11.03
N TYR A 98 6.78 -9.82 -10.20
CA TYR A 98 6.81 -9.67 -8.75
C TYR A 98 5.82 -10.63 -8.10
N VAL A 99 5.93 -10.83 -6.79
CA VAL A 99 4.91 -11.50 -5.98
C VAL A 99 4.13 -10.42 -5.25
N LEU A 100 2.85 -10.29 -5.56
CA LEU A 100 1.93 -9.40 -4.84
C LEU A 100 1.49 -10.09 -3.53
N GLN A 101 1.97 -9.59 -2.40
CA GLN A 101 1.68 -10.15 -1.07
C GLN A 101 0.41 -9.55 -0.47
N ALA A 102 0.22 -8.24 -0.62
CA ALA A 102 -0.97 -7.55 -0.12
C ALA A 102 -1.26 -6.29 -0.95
N TYR A 103 -2.52 -5.88 -0.98
CA TYR A 103 -2.89 -4.61 -1.58
C TYR A 103 -4.13 -4.02 -0.93
N VAL A 104 -4.28 -2.70 -1.07
CA VAL A 104 -5.53 -1.99 -0.79
C VAL A 104 -5.77 -0.95 -1.85
N ILE A 105 -6.99 -0.94 -2.39
CA ILE A 105 -7.47 0.06 -3.35
C ILE A 105 -8.44 0.97 -2.61
N MET A 106 -8.05 2.23 -2.45
CA MET A 106 -8.87 3.30 -1.89
C MET A 106 -9.50 4.09 -3.04
N PHE A 107 -10.35 5.07 -2.70
CA PHE A 107 -11.08 5.87 -3.69
C PHE A 107 -10.17 6.72 -4.61
N ASP A 108 -8.96 7.09 -4.17
CA ASP A 108 -8.00 7.92 -4.90
C ASP A 108 -6.56 7.39 -4.91
N GLN A 109 -6.27 6.33 -4.14
CA GLN A 109 -4.91 5.81 -3.98
C GLN A 109 -4.88 4.30 -3.83
N VAL A 110 -3.74 3.72 -4.18
CA VAL A 110 -3.49 2.29 -4.12
C VAL A 110 -2.18 2.05 -3.38
N HIS A 111 -2.19 1.08 -2.48
CA HIS A 111 -1.00 0.58 -1.82
C HIS A 111 -0.80 -0.89 -2.18
N LEU A 112 0.42 -1.26 -2.54
CA LEU A 112 0.84 -2.62 -2.85
C LEU A 112 2.01 -3.01 -1.95
N LEU A 113 2.08 -4.29 -1.60
CA LEU A 113 3.20 -4.97 -0.94
C LEU A 113 3.61 -6.18 -1.78
#